data_AF-A0A915HFV6-F1
#
_entry.id   AF-A0A915HFV6-F1
#
_cell.length_a   1.000
_cell.length_b   1.000
_cell.length_c   1.000
_cell.angle_alpha   90.00
_cell.angle_beta   90.00
_cell.angle_gamma   90.00
#
_symmetry.space_group_name_H-M   'P 1'
#
loop_
_entity.id
_entity.type
_entity.pdbx_description
1 polymer ?
#
loop_
_entity_poly.entity_id
_entity_poly.type
_entity_poly.pdbx_seq_one_letter_code
_entity_poly.pdbx_strand_id
1 'polypeptide(L)'
;MRTKLLFVNLHILFFVSLLIFIIFTQNLNGKGHYRRGEESTGTKKSSTTTKLLGKSGSHETELFVDQDADDTDDYGSDEFSPSKNFRFGKRDFGGGRGYVSGSREKVDQDDFDSIEEANEERIEEIVGENDKNLMILFYDKDVKCGDCRSALEKLEEIDDDLEATGYIEVVKSRNRRLAREYGVVSLPSVVYFRRKHPIIYDGHFETSDEIYRWIRSHEQVITEDLDDSNFEDKTDSYSPEPNAMDWFVLFYDSHKIDCNSFLPPWETAAHHLKGLVNIGKVDMHESDDVAQRFKVDDDEECPTLILFRKGKMYKCKDATRDSKMFVNFALYKYKESRGRRVPEPPTLIQELYEQFKEYLAGKLSEHLSSIVKFSLLSLIICSIAAAIYYFKFYKKRQPSDQSSDLGIGDKHKDL
;
A
#
# COMPACT_ATOMS: atom_id res chain seq x y z
N MET A 1 -50.07 -22.93 7.57
CA MET A 1 -48.64 -23.23 7.28
C MET A 1 -47.74 -23.27 8.52
N ARG A 2 -47.71 -22.26 9.41
CA ARG A 2 -46.73 -22.14 10.51
C ARG A 2 -46.50 -23.40 11.38
N THR A 3 -47.51 -24.24 11.61
CA THR A 3 -47.37 -25.49 12.38
C THR A 3 -46.51 -26.58 11.74
N LYS A 4 -46.33 -26.61 10.41
CA LYS A 4 -45.46 -27.61 9.76
C LYS A 4 -43.97 -27.33 9.95
N LEU A 5 -43.58 -26.06 10.09
CA LEU A 5 -42.17 -25.66 10.18
C LEU A 5 -41.54 -26.04 11.54
N LEU A 6 -42.31 -25.96 12.62
CA LEU A 6 -41.88 -26.35 13.97
C LEU A 6 -41.53 -27.85 14.09
N PHE A 7 -42.27 -28.73 13.40
CA PHE A 7 -42.00 -30.17 13.43
C PHE A 7 -40.70 -30.54 12.70
N VAL A 8 -40.33 -29.83 11.63
CA VAL A 8 -39.06 -30.05 10.91
C VAL A 8 -37.87 -29.71 11.80
N ASN A 9 -37.89 -28.54 12.45
CA ASN A 9 -36.80 -28.12 13.35
C ASN A 9 -36.61 -29.07 14.55
N LEU A 10 -37.70 -29.62 15.11
CA LEU A 10 -37.62 -30.56 16.22
C LEU A 10 -36.94 -31.89 15.81
N HIS A 11 -37.20 -32.38 14.60
CA HIS A 11 -36.50 -33.56 14.06
C HIS A 11 -35.02 -33.29 13.83
N ILE A 12 -34.65 -32.13 13.27
CA ILE A 12 -33.24 -31.78 13.03
C ILE A 12 -32.46 -31.73 14.35
N LEU A 13 -33.01 -31.10 15.39
CA LEU A 13 -32.40 -31.04 16.73
C LEU A 13 -32.22 -32.44 17.34
N PHE A 14 -33.19 -33.34 17.17
CA PHE A 14 -33.09 -34.73 17.64
C PHE A 14 -31.98 -35.50 16.91
N PHE A 15 -31.87 -35.37 15.59
CA PHE A 15 -30.80 -36.02 14.81
C PHE A 15 -29.40 -35.49 15.15
N VAL A 16 -29.24 -34.17 15.34
CA VAL A 16 -27.96 -33.57 15.78
C VAL A 16 -27.56 -34.08 17.16
N SER A 17 -28.49 -34.15 18.11
CA SER A 17 -28.22 -34.70 19.45
C SER A 17 -27.82 -36.19 19.41
N LEU A 18 -28.47 -36.99 18.55
CA LEU A 18 -28.14 -38.40 18.36
C LEU A 18 -26.73 -38.59 17.75
N LEU A 19 -26.37 -37.76 16.76
CA LEU A 19 -25.06 -37.82 16.10
C LEU A 19 -23.92 -37.52 17.08
N ILE A 20 -24.07 -36.49 17.92
CA ILE A 20 -23.11 -36.13 18.96
C ILE A 20 -22.91 -37.30 19.95
N PHE A 21 -23.99 -37.96 20.37
CA PHE A 21 -23.92 -39.11 21.27
C PHE A 21 -23.21 -40.32 20.64
N ILE A 22 -23.43 -40.58 19.34
CA ILE A 22 -22.70 -41.64 18.60
C ILE A 22 -21.21 -41.32 18.51
N ILE A 23 -20.83 -40.08 18.20
CA ILE A 23 -19.42 -39.66 18.13
C ILE A 23 -18.74 -39.81 19.51
N PHE A 24 -19.43 -39.42 20.59
CA PHE A 24 -18.90 -39.51 21.96
C PHE A 24 -18.72 -40.96 22.43
N THR A 25 -19.66 -41.85 22.10
CA THR A 25 -19.57 -43.28 22.49
C THR A 25 -18.50 -44.04 21.70
N GLN A 26 -18.29 -43.73 20.41
CA GLN A 26 -17.20 -44.34 19.63
C GLN A 26 -15.81 -43.97 20.18
N ASN A 27 -15.61 -42.73 20.63
CA ASN A 27 -14.32 -42.24 21.12
C ASN A 27 -13.87 -42.87 22.47
N LEU A 28 -14.79 -43.51 23.22
CA LEU A 28 -14.48 -44.09 24.53
C LEU A 28 -14.01 -45.56 24.48
N ASN A 29 -14.24 -46.30 23.39
CA ASN A 29 -13.80 -47.70 23.25
C ASN A 29 -12.36 -47.85 22.68
N GLY A 30 -11.68 -46.75 22.35
CA GLY A 30 -10.48 -46.75 21.51
C GLY A 30 -9.11 -47.02 22.19
N LYS A 31 -9.02 -47.74 23.32
CA LYS A 31 -7.72 -48.04 23.98
C LYS A 31 -7.65 -49.43 24.63
N GLY A 32 -6.72 -50.28 24.16
CA GLY A 32 -6.41 -51.56 24.82
C GLY A 32 -5.22 -52.34 24.22
N HIS A 33 -4.14 -52.48 25.00
CA HIS A 33 -2.93 -53.31 24.75
C HIS A 33 -2.05 -52.88 23.55
N TYR A 34 -0.75 -53.18 23.47
CA TYR A 34 0.14 -54.18 24.12
C TYR A 34 1.59 -53.59 24.20
N ARG A 35 2.58 -53.97 25.01
CA ARG A 35 2.72 -54.53 26.39
C ARG A 35 4.19 -54.32 26.81
N ARG A 36 4.50 -54.25 28.12
CA ARG A 36 5.86 -54.00 28.66
C ARG A 36 6.69 -55.29 28.82
N GLY A 37 8.02 -55.17 28.76
CA GLY A 37 8.98 -56.21 29.16
C GLY A 37 10.34 -55.61 29.57
N GLU A 38 10.94 -56.18 30.62
CA GLU A 38 12.28 -55.90 31.15
C GLU A 38 13.21 -57.09 30.75
N GLU A 39 14.53 -57.16 30.96
CA GLU A 39 15.47 -56.32 31.74
C GLU A 39 16.88 -56.30 31.07
N SER A 40 17.96 -56.07 31.83
CA SER A 40 19.29 -55.63 31.33
C SER A 40 20.35 -56.74 31.14
N THR A 41 21.40 -56.47 30.32
CA THR A 41 22.84 -56.46 30.71
C THR A 41 23.80 -56.36 29.50
N GLY A 42 25.07 -56.00 29.72
CA GLY A 42 26.13 -56.90 29.21
C GLY A 42 27.08 -56.55 28.03
N THR A 43 27.43 -55.29 27.75
CA THR A 43 28.77 -54.86 27.19
C THR A 43 29.47 -55.56 25.98
N LYS A 44 30.04 -54.70 25.10
CA LYS A 44 31.33 -54.84 24.35
C LYS A 44 31.45 -55.61 23.00
N LYS A 45 31.97 -54.84 22.04
CA LYS A 45 33.04 -55.16 21.04
C LYS A 45 32.74 -55.97 19.75
N SER A 46 32.91 -55.24 18.63
CA SER A 46 33.95 -55.48 17.60
C SER A 46 33.79 -56.56 16.52
N SER A 47 33.63 -56.08 15.27
CA SER A 47 34.30 -56.54 14.02
C SER A 47 34.27 -58.03 13.61
N THR A 48 33.71 -58.30 12.41
CA THR A 48 34.36 -59.03 11.27
C THR A 48 33.37 -59.05 10.09
N THR A 49 33.51 -58.25 9.01
CA THR A 49 34.30 -58.48 7.75
C THR A 49 33.63 -59.44 6.74
N THR A 50 33.84 -59.17 5.43
CA THR A 50 33.66 -60.08 4.24
C THR A 50 32.23 -60.49 3.80
N LYS A 51 31.88 -60.63 2.49
CA LYS A 51 32.47 -60.16 1.19
C LYS A 51 31.54 -60.48 -0.02
N LEU A 52 31.73 -59.75 -1.15
CA LEU A 52 31.35 -60.09 -2.56
C LEU A 52 29.84 -60.12 -2.90
N LEU A 53 29.36 -59.87 -4.14
CA LEU A 53 29.91 -59.35 -5.42
C LEU A 53 29.19 -57.98 -5.75
N GLY A 54 29.55 -57.08 -6.68
CA GLY A 54 30.29 -57.12 -7.96
C GLY A 54 29.32 -57.24 -9.15
N LYS A 55 29.27 -56.41 -10.22
CA LYS A 55 30.04 -55.25 -10.75
C LYS A 55 29.03 -54.11 -11.14
N SER A 56 29.28 -52.96 -11.80
CA SER A 56 30.40 -52.27 -12.54
C SER A 56 30.42 -50.77 -12.11
N GLY A 57 30.97 -49.72 -12.75
CA GLY A 57 31.67 -49.47 -14.05
C GLY A 57 30.74 -48.99 -15.20
N SER A 58 31.01 -47.92 -15.96
CA SER A 58 32.13 -46.93 -15.92
C SER A 58 31.77 -45.53 -16.47
N HIS A 59 32.64 -44.56 -16.15
CA HIS A 59 32.77 -43.22 -16.76
C HIS A 59 32.94 -43.24 -18.28
N GLU A 60 32.72 -42.08 -18.93
CA GLU A 60 33.74 -41.46 -19.80
C GLU A 60 33.60 -39.92 -19.83
N THR A 61 34.61 -39.20 -20.35
CA THR A 61 34.71 -37.73 -20.35
C THR A 61 35.51 -37.20 -21.55
N GLU A 62 34.96 -36.26 -22.32
CA GLU A 62 35.66 -35.40 -23.32
C GLU A 62 34.78 -34.14 -23.54
N LEU A 63 35.21 -32.87 -23.67
CA LEU A 63 36.49 -32.14 -23.75
C LEU A 63 36.88 -31.60 -25.17
N PHE A 64 37.06 -30.27 -25.28
CA PHE A 64 37.43 -29.48 -26.47
C PHE A 64 36.40 -29.45 -27.64
N VAL A 65 36.44 -28.52 -28.61
CA VAL A 65 37.45 -27.50 -29.01
C VAL A 65 36.79 -26.11 -29.20
N ASP A 66 37.59 -25.05 -29.07
CA ASP A 66 37.29 -23.64 -29.35
C ASP A 66 37.08 -23.32 -30.85
N GLN A 67 36.55 -22.13 -31.16
CA GLN A 67 36.94 -21.39 -32.37
C GLN A 67 36.64 -19.88 -32.29
N ASP A 68 37.58 -19.07 -32.79
CA ASP A 68 37.62 -17.61 -32.64
C ASP A 68 36.98 -16.82 -33.79
N ALA A 69 36.40 -15.66 -33.44
CA ALA A 69 36.29 -14.42 -34.22
C ALA A 69 35.85 -13.34 -33.20
N ASP A 70 36.61 -12.31 -32.84
CA ASP A 70 37.40 -11.35 -33.64
C ASP A 70 36.53 -10.47 -34.54
N ASP A 71 36.21 -9.27 -34.03
CA ASP A 71 36.00 -8.04 -34.78
C ASP A 71 36.10 -6.87 -33.78
N THR A 72 36.91 -5.85 -34.11
CA THR A 72 37.15 -4.66 -33.27
C THR A 72 36.63 -3.40 -33.94
N ASP A 73 36.01 -2.50 -33.18
CA ASP A 73 35.89 -1.05 -33.41
C ASP A 73 35.46 -0.46 -32.04
N ASP A 74 36.33 0.12 -31.22
CA ASP A 74 36.96 1.45 -31.36
C ASP A 74 35.97 2.58 -31.69
N TYR A 75 35.59 3.35 -30.67
CA TYR A 75 35.23 4.76 -30.82
C TYR A 75 35.73 5.53 -29.59
N GLY A 76 36.55 6.55 -29.85
CA GLY A 76 37.36 7.21 -28.81
C GLY A 76 36.59 8.14 -27.87
N SER A 77 37.17 8.33 -26.69
CA SER A 77 36.78 9.37 -25.73
C SER A 77 37.44 10.71 -26.08
N ASP A 78 36.65 11.72 -26.45
CA ASP A 78 37.12 13.11 -26.55
C ASP A 78 36.70 13.92 -25.31
N GLU A 79 37.69 14.30 -24.49
CA GLU A 79 37.51 15.26 -23.40
C GLU A 79 37.40 16.68 -23.95
N PHE A 80 36.33 17.41 -23.64
CA PHE A 80 36.23 18.84 -23.97
C PHE A 80 36.17 19.73 -22.73
N SER A 81 37.34 20.17 -22.26
CA SER A 81 37.47 21.26 -21.28
C SER A 81 37.78 22.61 -21.96
N PRO A 82 37.19 23.73 -21.49
CA PRO A 82 37.14 24.98 -22.25
C PRO A 82 38.48 25.75 -22.25
N SER A 83 38.70 26.57 -23.28
CA SER A 83 39.85 27.49 -23.32
C SER A 83 39.55 28.85 -23.94
N LYS A 84 39.68 29.87 -23.08
CA LYS A 84 40.30 31.19 -23.34
C LYS A 84 39.53 32.21 -24.20
N ASN A 85 38.96 33.17 -23.49
CA ASN A 85 39.26 34.61 -23.63
C ASN A 85 39.48 35.16 -25.05
N PHE A 86 38.46 35.82 -25.62
CA PHE A 86 38.67 36.83 -26.66
C PHE A 86 38.38 38.23 -26.10
N ARG A 87 39.32 39.17 -26.23
CA ARG A 87 39.22 40.54 -25.70
C ARG A 87 39.59 41.56 -26.77
N PHE A 88 38.58 42.13 -27.40
CA PHE A 88 38.61 43.39 -28.18
C PHE A 88 37.48 44.29 -27.66
N GLY A 89 37.56 45.61 -27.69
CA GLY A 89 38.68 46.48 -28.05
C GLY A 89 38.19 47.93 -27.98
N LYS A 90 38.88 48.81 -27.23
CA LYS A 90 38.41 50.18 -27.00
C LYS A 90 38.21 50.97 -28.29
N ARG A 91 37.15 51.78 -28.33
CA ARG A 91 37.13 53.08 -29.03
C ARG A 91 36.48 54.10 -28.12
N ASP A 92 37.26 55.06 -27.63
CA ASP A 92 36.79 56.18 -26.83
C ASP A 92 36.25 57.29 -27.76
N PHE A 93 35.08 57.84 -27.45
CA PHE A 93 34.62 59.17 -27.90
C PHE A 93 33.99 59.85 -26.68
N GLY A 94 34.32 61.11 -26.44
CA GLY A 94 33.93 61.81 -25.21
C GLY A 94 33.45 63.23 -25.45
N GLY A 95 32.75 63.78 -24.47
CA GLY A 95 32.32 65.18 -24.43
C GLY A 95 30.91 65.35 -23.88
N GLY A 96 30.78 66.02 -22.73
CA GLY A 96 29.49 66.40 -22.14
C GLY A 96 29.44 66.23 -20.63
N ARG A 97 29.64 67.32 -19.87
CA ARG A 97 29.24 67.40 -18.46
C ARG A 97 27.87 68.06 -18.39
N GLY A 98 26.90 67.39 -17.77
CA GLY A 98 25.61 67.97 -17.40
C GLY A 98 25.19 67.44 -16.04
N TYR A 99 25.39 68.23 -14.98
CA TYR A 99 24.82 67.91 -13.67
C TYR A 99 23.37 68.38 -13.65
N VAL A 100 22.44 67.43 -13.75
CA VAL A 100 21.02 67.65 -13.47
C VAL A 100 20.66 66.74 -12.30
N SER A 101 20.44 67.34 -11.12
CA SER A 101 19.86 66.66 -9.97
C SER A 101 18.35 66.54 -10.14
N GLY A 102 17.94 65.71 -11.09
CA GLY A 102 16.56 65.20 -11.19
C GLY A 102 16.47 63.89 -10.41
N SER A 103 15.38 63.69 -9.68
CA SER A 103 15.16 62.48 -8.89
C SER A 103 15.33 61.24 -9.76
N ARG A 104 16.29 60.38 -9.41
CA ARG A 104 16.22 58.98 -9.83
C ARG A 104 15.10 58.36 -9.01
N GLU A 105 13.90 58.31 -9.60
CA GLU A 105 12.86 57.42 -9.10
C GLU A 105 13.49 56.05 -8.92
N LYS A 106 13.32 55.50 -7.72
CA LYS A 106 13.33 54.05 -7.63
C LYS A 106 12.10 53.62 -8.39
N VAL A 107 12.28 52.74 -9.37
CA VAL A 107 11.24 51.76 -9.64
C VAL A 107 11.26 50.89 -8.40
N ASP A 108 10.37 51.18 -7.45
CA ASP A 108 10.24 50.38 -6.23
C ASP A 108 9.76 48.97 -6.63
N GLN A 109 10.30 47.96 -5.96
CA GLN A 109 10.58 46.67 -6.58
C GLN A 109 9.43 45.66 -6.43
N ASP A 110 8.20 46.17 -6.57
CA ASP A 110 6.95 45.52 -6.15
C ASP A 110 6.00 45.19 -7.34
N ASP A 111 6.38 45.49 -8.60
CA ASP A 111 5.64 45.14 -9.84
C ASP A 111 5.82 43.65 -10.29
N PHE A 112 6.04 42.73 -9.34
CA PHE A 112 6.02 41.26 -9.57
C PHE A 112 4.95 40.62 -8.67
N ASP A 113 3.76 41.21 -8.69
CA ASP A 113 2.66 40.84 -7.78
C ASP A 113 1.32 40.63 -8.51
N SER A 114 1.37 40.16 -9.76
CA SER A 114 0.22 39.73 -10.57
C SER A 114 -0.31 38.38 -10.08
N ILE A 115 0.56 37.37 -9.99
CA ILE A 115 0.20 36.03 -9.49
C ILE A 115 -0.18 36.10 -8.00
N GLU A 116 -1.35 35.57 -7.60
CA GLU A 116 -1.82 35.57 -6.20
C GLU A 116 -0.92 34.72 -5.28
N GLU A 117 -0.57 35.19 -4.07
CA GLU A 117 0.08 34.33 -3.07
C GLU A 117 -0.94 33.58 -2.19
N ALA A 118 -1.13 32.28 -2.48
CA ALA A 118 -2.10 31.42 -1.82
C ALA A 118 -1.54 30.68 -0.59
N ASN A 119 -2.42 30.49 0.42
CA ASN A 119 -2.18 29.66 1.61
C ASN A 119 -2.70 28.22 1.42
N GLU A 120 -2.51 27.38 2.44
CA GLU A 120 -2.93 25.96 2.47
C GLU A 120 -4.44 25.81 2.19
N GLU A 121 -5.27 26.61 2.88
CA GLU A 121 -6.74 26.64 2.77
C GLU A 121 -7.24 27.06 1.38
N ARG A 122 -6.66 28.12 0.78
CA ARG A 122 -7.02 28.60 -0.57
C ARG A 122 -6.64 27.58 -1.65
N ILE A 123 -5.50 26.91 -1.49
CA ILE A 123 -5.07 25.85 -2.41
C ILE A 123 -6.01 24.64 -2.32
N GLU A 124 -6.40 24.21 -1.11
CA GLU A 124 -7.37 23.13 -0.92
C GLU A 124 -8.76 23.48 -1.47
N GLU A 125 -9.20 24.74 -1.37
CA GLU A 125 -10.45 25.23 -1.97
C GLU A 125 -10.45 25.08 -3.49
N ILE A 126 -9.44 25.60 -4.18
CA ILE A 126 -9.35 25.55 -5.65
C ILE A 126 -9.15 24.12 -6.15
N VAL A 127 -8.34 23.30 -5.45
CA VAL A 127 -8.19 21.87 -5.77
C VAL A 127 -9.49 21.10 -5.49
N GLY A 128 -10.36 21.60 -4.61
CA GLY A 128 -11.69 21.04 -4.33
C GLY A 128 -12.70 21.23 -5.47
N GLU A 129 -12.59 22.31 -6.23
CA GLU A 129 -13.42 22.60 -7.41
C GLU A 129 -13.19 21.52 -8.51
N ASN A 130 -14.22 21.20 -9.31
CA ASN A 130 -14.16 20.10 -10.29
C ASN A 130 -13.88 20.59 -11.72
N ASP A 131 -14.07 21.89 -11.96
CA ASP A 131 -14.08 22.56 -13.24
C ASP A 131 -12.86 23.47 -13.47
N LYS A 132 -12.01 23.66 -12.44
CA LYS A 132 -10.70 24.30 -12.56
C LYS A 132 -9.53 23.31 -12.47
N ASN A 133 -8.43 23.72 -13.06
CA ASN A 133 -7.09 23.24 -12.81
C ASN A 133 -6.32 24.32 -12.03
N LEU A 134 -5.38 23.93 -11.16
CA LEU A 134 -4.57 24.88 -10.38
C LEU A 134 -3.08 24.74 -10.72
N MET A 135 -2.39 25.86 -10.92
CA MET A 135 -0.94 25.90 -11.09
C MET A 135 -0.29 26.59 -9.89
N ILE A 136 0.56 25.87 -9.15
CA ILE A 136 1.21 26.38 -7.94
C ILE A 136 2.72 26.50 -8.18
N LEU A 137 3.26 27.71 -8.10
CA LEU A 137 4.70 27.93 -7.93
C LEU A 137 5.06 27.86 -6.45
N PHE A 138 5.78 26.80 -6.05
CA PHE A 138 6.47 26.76 -4.77
C PHE A 138 7.84 27.45 -4.88
N TYR A 139 8.05 28.48 -4.05
CA TYR A 139 9.25 29.31 -4.10
C TYR A 139 9.72 29.76 -2.70
N ASP A 140 10.85 30.44 -2.65
CA ASP A 140 11.37 31.11 -1.45
C ASP A 140 12.03 32.46 -1.84
N LYS A 141 12.11 33.39 -0.89
CA LYS A 141 12.80 34.68 -1.04
C LYS A 141 14.25 34.65 -0.49
N ASP A 142 14.66 33.55 0.14
CA ASP A 142 16.03 33.28 0.58
C ASP A 142 17.03 33.17 -0.59
N VAL A 143 18.26 33.68 -0.40
CA VAL A 143 19.40 33.58 -1.35
C VAL A 143 19.80 32.13 -1.69
N LYS A 144 19.26 31.14 -0.96
CA LYS A 144 19.43 29.70 -1.25
C LYS A 144 18.61 29.22 -2.45
N CYS A 145 17.60 29.97 -2.89
CA CYS A 145 16.83 29.65 -4.09
C CYS A 145 17.31 30.48 -5.28
N GLY A 146 18.36 30.01 -5.97
CA GLY A 146 18.96 30.74 -7.09
C GLY A 146 17.97 31.03 -8.21
N ASP A 147 17.21 30.01 -8.61
CA ASP A 147 16.33 30.08 -9.79
C ASP A 147 14.93 30.60 -9.47
N CYS A 148 14.58 30.83 -8.19
CA CYS A 148 13.24 31.31 -7.80
C CYS A 148 12.83 32.60 -8.51
N ARG A 149 13.79 33.50 -8.77
CA ARG A 149 13.51 34.72 -9.53
C ARG A 149 13.20 34.43 -11.01
N SER A 150 13.92 33.50 -11.63
CA SER A 150 13.65 33.10 -13.03
C SER A 150 12.30 32.39 -13.14
N ALA A 151 11.98 31.52 -12.18
CA ALA A 151 10.70 30.83 -12.13
C ALA A 151 9.51 31.79 -11.97
N LEU A 152 9.62 32.82 -11.12
CA LEU A 152 8.63 33.90 -11.03
C LEU A 152 8.53 34.64 -12.37
N GLU A 153 9.66 35.18 -12.87
CA GLU A 153 9.71 35.98 -14.10
C GLU A 153 9.14 35.25 -15.33
N LYS A 154 9.31 33.92 -15.44
CA LYS A 154 8.80 33.12 -16.57
C LYS A 154 7.39 32.58 -16.37
N LEU A 155 6.77 32.81 -15.21
CA LEU A 155 5.35 32.54 -14.97
C LEU A 155 4.51 33.81 -15.07
N GLU A 156 4.99 34.94 -14.55
CA GLU A 156 4.41 36.28 -14.74
C GLU A 156 4.58 36.79 -16.21
N GLU A 157 5.10 35.94 -17.11
CA GLU A 157 5.11 36.12 -18.57
C GLU A 157 3.94 35.40 -19.27
N ILE A 158 3.20 34.51 -18.57
CA ILE A 158 2.18 33.62 -19.16
C ILE A 158 0.93 33.40 -18.29
N ASP A 159 0.87 33.91 -17.07
CA ASP A 159 -0.26 33.78 -16.16
C ASP A 159 -1.54 34.41 -16.73
N ASP A 160 -1.47 35.65 -17.21
CA ASP A 160 -2.56 36.33 -17.96
C ASP A 160 -3.14 35.43 -19.07
N ASP A 161 -2.27 34.77 -19.85
CA ASP A 161 -2.61 33.90 -20.99
C ASP A 161 -3.14 32.51 -20.56
N LEU A 162 -2.87 32.09 -19.33
CA LEU A 162 -3.37 30.86 -18.71
C LEU A 162 -4.72 31.12 -18.03
N GLU A 163 -4.88 32.20 -17.28
CA GLU A 163 -6.13 32.54 -16.61
C GLU A 163 -7.21 33.00 -17.61
N ALA A 164 -6.81 33.64 -18.72
CA ALA A 164 -7.70 33.92 -19.85
C ALA A 164 -8.31 32.67 -20.50
N THR A 165 -7.83 31.45 -20.18
CA THR A 165 -8.51 30.21 -20.59
C THR A 165 -9.80 29.94 -19.81
N GLY A 166 -9.95 30.54 -18.62
CA GLY A 166 -11.10 30.38 -17.74
C GLY A 166 -11.19 29.03 -16.99
N TYR A 167 -10.19 28.15 -17.12
CA TYR A 167 -10.14 26.85 -16.44
C TYR A 167 -8.77 26.53 -15.80
N ILE A 168 -7.84 27.48 -15.80
CA ILE A 168 -6.57 27.41 -15.06
C ILE A 168 -6.51 28.64 -14.15
N GLU A 169 -6.16 28.43 -12.88
CA GLU A 169 -5.87 29.48 -11.90
C GLU A 169 -4.39 29.37 -11.49
N VAL A 170 -3.67 30.48 -11.38
CA VAL A 170 -2.21 30.52 -11.18
C VAL A 170 -1.87 31.20 -9.86
N VAL A 171 -1.19 30.49 -8.96
CA VAL A 171 -0.82 30.98 -7.63
C VAL A 171 0.64 30.71 -7.28
N LYS A 172 1.22 31.56 -6.43
CA LYS A 172 2.54 31.37 -5.83
C LYS A 172 2.41 31.03 -4.35
N SER A 173 3.32 30.25 -3.78
CA SER A 173 3.30 29.94 -2.34
C SER A 173 4.68 29.67 -1.77
N ARG A 174 4.91 30.16 -0.55
CA ARG A 174 6.14 29.93 0.23
C ARG A 174 5.99 28.80 1.25
N ASN A 175 4.89 28.05 1.21
CA ASN A 175 4.61 26.98 2.16
C ASN A 175 5.49 25.73 1.93
N ARG A 176 6.71 25.73 2.48
CA ARG A 176 7.65 24.60 2.48
C ARG A 176 7.13 23.33 3.19
N ARG A 177 5.99 23.37 3.87
CA ARG A 177 5.33 22.16 4.37
C ARG A 177 4.50 21.55 3.24
N LEU A 178 3.48 22.26 2.78
CA LEU A 178 2.60 21.85 1.68
C LEU A 178 3.37 21.43 0.42
N ALA A 179 4.45 22.16 0.06
CA ALA A 179 5.32 21.78 -1.04
C ALA A 179 5.84 20.33 -0.92
N ARG A 180 6.32 19.92 0.26
CA ARG A 180 6.83 18.56 0.50
C ARG A 180 5.72 17.52 0.57
N GLU A 181 4.51 17.92 0.96
CA GLU A 181 3.31 17.07 0.98
C GLU A 181 2.83 16.84 -0.46
N TYR A 182 3.01 17.81 -1.37
CA TYR A 182 2.95 17.65 -2.83
C TYR A 182 4.30 17.25 -3.48
N GLY A 183 5.15 16.50 -2.76
CA GLY A 183 6.31 15.82 -3.32
C GLY A 183 7.52 16.69 -3.71
N VAL A 184 7.45 18.01 -3.56
CA VAL A 184 8.54 18.93 -3.92
C VAL A 184 9.76 18.70 -3.01
N VAL A 185 10.88 18.31 -3.64
CA VAL A 185 12.17 18.07 -2.95
C VAL A 185 13.07 19.32 -2.94
N SER A 186 12.95 20.18 -3.95
CA SER A 186 13.80 21.36 -4.18
C SER A 186 12.98 22.56 -4.66
N LEU A 187 13.44 23.78 -4.38
CA LEU A 187 12.81 25.03 -4.83
C LEU A 187 13.71 25.75 -5.84
N PRO A 188 13.15 26.44 -6.86
CA PRO A 188 11.71 26.53 -7.14
C PRO A 188 11.15 25.23 -7.72
N SER A 189 9.83 25.06 -7.65
CA SER A 189 9.14 23.96 -8.33
C SER A 189 7.70 24.35 -8.63
N VAL A 190 7.19 23.89 -9.79
CA VAL A 190 5.79 24.07 -10.19
C VAL A 190 5.06 22.74 -10.02
N VAL A 191 3.90 22.79 -9.36
CA VAL A 191 2.94 21.68 -9.31
C VAL A 191 1.67 22.12 -10.06
N TYR A 192 1.25 21.34 -11.04
CA TYR A 192 0.03 21.57 -11.81
C TYR A 192 -1.02 20.50 -11.49
N PHE A 193 -2.15 20.91 -10.92
CA PHE A 193 -3.31 20.05 -10.64
C PHE A 193 -4.25 20.07 -11.84
N ARG A 194 -4.21 19.01 -12.65
CA ARG A 194 -5.11 18.80 -13.78
C ARG A 194 -6.23 17.84 -13.37
N ARG A 195 -7.48 18.29 -13.27
CA ARG A 195 -8.62 17.46 -12.79
C ARG A 195 -8.24 16.68 -11.51
N LYS A 196 -7.76 17.40 -10.49
CA LYS A 196 -7.27 16.86 -9.20
C LYS A 196 -6.03 15.95 -9.27
N HIS A 197 -5.44 15.73 -10.45
CA HIS A 197 -4.19 14.99 -10.61
C HIS A 197 -2.98 15.94 -10.60
N PRO A 198 -2.17 16.01 -9.52
CA PRO A 198 -0.98 16.85 -9.49
C PRO A 198 0.12 16.29 -10.40
N ILE A 199 0.93 17.16 -10.98
CA ILE A 199 2.16 16.80 -11.69
C ILE A 199 3.25 17.85 -11.47
N ILE A 200 4.49 17.43 -11.24
CA ILE A 200 5.64 18.33 -11.07
C ILE A 200 6.30 18.67 -12.41
N TYR A 201 6.60 19.96 -12.62
CA TYR A 201 7.49 20.40 -13.70
C TYR A 201 8.95 20.00 -13.39
N ASP A 202 9.56 19.22 -14.27
CA ASP A 202 10.92 18.70 -14.13
C ASP A 202 11.92 19.24 -15.17
N GLY A 203 11.51 20.27 -15.93
CA GLY A 203 12.32 21.06 -16.83
C GLY A 203 13.06 22.22 -16.15
N HIS A 204 13.45 23.23 -16.93
CA HIS A 204 14.19 24.40 -16.45
C HIS A 204 13.38 25.69 -16.61
N PHE A 205 13.72 26.73 -15.85
CA PHE A 205 13.06 28.03 -15.87
C PHE A 205 13.81 29.04 -16.76
N GLU A 206 14.19 28.60 -17.96
CA GLU A 206 14.91 29.41 -18.95
C GLU A 206 13.93 30.22 -19.82
N THR A 207 12.86 29.60 -20.30
CA THR A 207 11.80 30.28 -21.07
C THR A 207 10.39 29.97 -20.57
N SER A 208 9.53 30.99 -20.56
CA SER A 208 8.08 30.90 -20.41
C SER A 208 7.45 29.95 -21.46
N ASP A 209 7.97 30.05 -22.67
CA ASP A 209 7.63 29.28 -23.87
C ASP A 209 7.77 27.75 -23.69
N GLU A 210 8.72 27.28 -22.87
CA GLU A 210 8.86 25.86 -22.48
C GLU A 210 7.82 25.44 -21.43
N ILE A 211 7.56 26.29 -20.43
CA ILE A 211 6.56 26.03 -19.38
C ILE A 211 5.16 25.94 -20.02
N TYR A 212 4.81 26.87 -20.91
CA TYR A 212 3.54 26.87 -21.64
C TYR A 212 3.36 25.58 -22.46
N ARG A 213 4.40 25.16 -23.20
CA ARG A 213 4.39 23.89 -23.95
C ARG A 213 4.19 22.69 -23.02
N TRP A 214 4.83 22.69 -21.86
CA TRP A 214 4.69 21.64 -20.86
C TRP A 214 3.25 21.59 -20.30
N ILE A 215 2.61 22.71 -19.97
CA ILE A 215 1.21 22.73 -19.53
C ILE A 215 0.31 22.11 -20.61
N ARG A 216 0.51 22.50 -21.88
CA ARG A 216 -0.27 21.98 -23.02
C ARG A 216 -0.01 20.49 -23.30
N SER A 217 1.23 19.99 -23.13
CA SER A 217 1.52 18.56 -23.28
C SER A 217 0.94 17.70 -22.14
N HIS A 218 0.49 18.33 -21.07
CA HIS A 218 -0.11 17.71 -19.89
C HIS A 218 -1.60 18.02 -19.71
N GLU A 219 -2.35 18.38 -20.77
CA GLU A 219 -3.82 18.49 -20.69
C GLU A 219 -4.48 17.13 -20.33
N GLN A 220 -3.82 16.02 -20.68
CA GLN A 220 -4.28 14.65 -20.40
C GLN A 220 -3.58 14.05 -19.18
N VAL A 221 -4.36 13.31 -18.38
CA VAL A 221 -3.83 12.32 -17.43
C VAL A 221 -3.36 11.10 -18.22
N ILE A 222 -2.23 10.52 -17.80
CA ILE A 222 -1.59 9.37 -18.46
C ILE A 222 -1.60 8.11 -17.57
N THR A 223 -1.77 8.30 -16.25
CA THR A 223 -1.95 7.20 -15.29
C THR A 223 -3.37 6.65 -15.39
N GLU A 224 -3.50 5.33 -15.27
CA GLU A 224 -4.77 4.66 -15.04
C GLU A 224 -5.03 4.49 -13.54
N ASP A 225 -6.21 4.88 -13.08
CA ASP A 225 -6.72 4.48 -11.77
C ASP A 225 -7.06 2.98 -11.82
N LEU A 226 -6.46 2.21 -10.92
CA LEU A 226 -6.62 0.75 -10.81
C LEU A 226 -7.26 0.41 -9.47
N ASP A 227 -8.30 -0.42 -9.52
CA ASP A 227 -9.09 -0.87 -8.37
C ASP A 227 -9.31 -2.39 -8.43
N ASP A 228 -9.84 -2.99 -7.35
CA ASP A 228 -10.12 -4.43 -7.26
C ASP A 228 -11.00 -4.98 -8.40
N SER A 229 -11.87 -4.16 -8.98
CA SER A 229 -12.76 -4.55 -10.09
C SER A 229 -12.12 -4.45 -11.48
N ASN A 230 -11.09 -3.61 -11.64
CA ASN A 230 -10.51 -3.28 -12.93
C ASN A 230 -9.05 -3.75 -13.12
N PHE A 231 -8.34 -4.08 -12.04
CA PHE A 231 -6.90 -4.33 -12.05
C PHE A 231 -6.50 -5.46 -13.02
N GLU A 232 -7.09 -6.65 -12.93
CA GLU A 232 -6.71 -7.75 -13.85
C GLU A 232 -7.21 -7.51 -15.28
N ASP A 233 -8.41 -6.98 -15.46
CA ASP A 233 -9.00 -6.68 -16.77
C ASP A 233 -8.16 -5.65 -17.57
N LYS A 234 -7.52 -4.69 -16.89
CA LYS A 234 -6.59 -3.74 -17.52
C LYS A 234 -5.15 -4.27 -17.62
N THR A 235 -4.66 -4.98 -16.60
CA THR A 235 -3.22 -5.30 -16.51
C THR A 235 -2.82 -6.67 -17.08
N ASP A 236 -3.73 -7.64 -17.08
CA ASP A 236 -3.44 -9.09 -17.25
C ASP A 236 -2.14 -9.49 -16.53
N SER A 237 -2.01 -9.08 -15.25
CA SER A 237 -0.70 -9.16 -14.57
C SER A 237 -0.19 -10.61 -14.47
N TYR A 238 -1.10 -11.58 -14.35
CA TYR A 238 -0.77 -12.99 -14.15
C TYR A 238 -0.35 -13.73 -15.43
N SER A 239 -1.04 -13.52 -16.56
CA SER A 239 -0.83 -14.28 -17.81
C SER A 239 -0.68 -13.40 -19.07
N PRO A 240 0.05 -12.26 -19.00
CA PRO A 240 0.02 -11.23 -20.04
C PRO A 240 0.38 -11.77 -21.41
N GLU A 241 -0.38 -11.35 -22.43
CA GLU A 241 -0.12 -11.70 -23.82
C GLU A 241 1.35 -11.47 -24.23
N PRO A 242 1.93 -12.25 -25.15
CA PRO A 242 3.36 -12.17 -25.49
C PRO A 242 3.87 -10.79 -25.93
N ASN A 243 2.96 -9.94 -26.43
CA ASN A 243 3.19 -8.58 -26.92
C ASN A 243 2.51 -7.49 -26.07
N ALA A 244 1.92 -7.84 -24.91
CA ALA A 244 1.36 -6.85 -24.00
C ALA A 244 2.44 -5.86 -23.52
N MET A 245 2.06 -4.61 -23.31
CA MET A 245 2.94 -3.63 -22.67
C MET A 245 3.10 -3.97 -21.18
N ASP A 246 4.31 -3.75 -20.66
CA ASP A 246 4.55 -3.88 -19.22
C ASP A 246 3.76 -2.83 -18.46
N TRP A 247 3.38 -3.14 -17.22
CA TRP A 247 2.65 -2.24 -16.33
C TRP A 247 3.52 -1.85 -15.13
N PHE A 248 3.65 -0.56 -14.84
CA PHE A 248 4.31 -0.07 -13.62
C PHE A 248 3.25 0.61 -12.75
N VAL A 249 3.05 0.11 -11.53
CA VAL A 249 1.94 0.51 -10.65
C VAL A 249 2.46 1.04 -9.33
N LEU A 250 1.93 2.18 -8.91
CA LEU A 250 2.11 2.78 -7.59
C LEU A 250 0.99 2.35 -6.65
N PHE A 251 1.32 1.65 -5.58
CA PHE A 251 0.43 1.34 -4.46
C PHE A 251 0.64 2.41 -3.38
N TYR A 252 -0.41 3.18 -3.07
CA TYR A 252 -0.40 4.27 -2.10
C TYR A 252 -1.62 4.19 -1.18
N ASP A 253 -1.74 5.10 -0.21
CA ASP A 253 -2.87 5.21 0.72
C ASP A 253 -3.25 6.69 0.80
N SER A 254 -4.47 7.05 0.38
CA SER A 254 -4.93 8.46 0.35
C SER A 254 -4.98 9.14 1.71
N HIS A 255 -5.01 8.40 2.82
CA HIS A 255 -4.93 8.98 4.16
C HIS A 255 -3.49 9.21 4.65
N LYS A 256 -2.47 8.66 3.97
CA LYS A 256 -1.06 8.77 4.37
C LYS A 256 -0.32 9.83 3.53
N ILE A 257 -0.27 11.06 4.04
CA ILE A 257 0.31 12.26 3.36
C ILE A 257 1.72 12.02 2.79
N ASP A 258 2.64 11.41 3.55
CA ASP A 258 3.99 11.12 3.05
C ASP A 258 3.97 10.15 1.86
N CYS A 259 3.00 9.23 1.80
CA CYS A 259 2.78 8.30 0.71
C CYS A 259 2.18 9.03 -0.52
N ASN A 260 1.17 9.89 -0.32
CA ASN A 260 0.60 10.76 -1.37
C ASN A 260 1.64 11.70 -2.00
N SER A 261 2.69 12.08 -1.28
CA SER A 261 3.77 12.92 -1.81
C SER A 261 4.59 12.28 -2.94
N PHE A 262 4.30 11.03 -3.31
CA PHE A 262 4.84 10.38 -4.51
C PHE A 262 3.94 10.56 -5.75
N LEU A 263 2.66 10.92 -5.61
CA LEU A 263 1.74 11.12 -6.74
C LEU A 263 2.25 12.18 -7.75
N PRO A 264 2.71 13.38 -7.34
CA PRO A 264 3.12 14.40 -8.30
C PRO A 264 4.35 14.03 -9.18
N PRO A 265 5.46 13.45 -8.65
CA PRO A 265 6.55 12.97 -9.50
C PRO A 265 6.25 11.63 -10.21
N TRP A 266 5.26 10.84 -9.73
CA TRP A 266 4.77 9.65 -10.43
C TRP A 266 4.05 10.03 -11.73
N GLU A 267 3.18 11.03 -11.67
CA GLU A 267 2.48 11.60 -12.82
C GLU A 267 3.46 12.21 -13.84
N THR A 268 4.56 12.82 -13.37
CA THR A 268 5.67 13.28 -14.24
C THR A 268 6.37 12.09 -14.92
N ALA A 269 6.69 11.03 -14.17
CA ALA A 269 7.26 9.82 -14.76
C ALA A 269 6.29 9.13 -15.76
N ALA A 270 4.98 9.24 -15.54
CA ALA A 270 3.98 8.69 -16.42
C ALA A 270 3.97 9.34 -17.81
N HIS A 271 4.23 10.65 -17.89
CA HIS A 271 4.42 11.33 -19.18
C HIS A 271 5.65 10.80 -19.93
N HIS A 272 6.79 10.67 -19.25
CA HIS A 272 8.05 10.17 -19.84
C HIS A 272 8.00 8.68 -20.24
N LEU A 273 7.11 7.89 -19.66
CA LEU A 273 6.91 6.48 -19.99
C LEU A 273 5.75 6.24 -20.99
N LYS A 274 5.06 7.29 -21.43
CA LYS A 274 3.91 7.23 -22.35
C LYS A 274 4.26 6.46 -23.63
N GLY A 275 3.59 5.33 -23.86
CA GLY A 275 3.81 4.46 -25.03
C GLY A 275 5.02 3.51 -24.90
N LEU A 276 5.71 3.49 -23.77
CA LEU A 276 6.79 2.55 -23.45
C LEU A 276 6.37 1.54 -22.37
N VAL A 277 5.66 2.02 -21.35
CA VAL A 277 5.17 1.23 -20.19
C VAL A 277 3.80 1.82 -19.80
N ASN A 278 2.82 0.97 -19.50
CA ASN A 278 1.53 1.40 -18.99
C ASN A 278 1.66 1.76 -17.51
N ILE A 279 1.11 2.88 -17.06
CA ILE A 279 1.34 3.41 -15.71
C ILE A 279 0.03 3.43 -14.95
N GLY A 280 -0.01 2.77 -13.80
CA GLY A 280 -1.19 2.68 -12.95
C GLY A 280 -0.96 3.20 -11.54
N LYS A 281 -2.04 3.41 -10.80
CA LYS A 281 -1.99 3.64 -9.35
C LYS A 281 -3.18 2.96 -8.66
N VAL A 282 -2.94 2.43 -7.47
CA VAL A 282 -3.92 1.72 -6.62
C VAL A 282 -3.93 2.39 -5.26
N ASP A 283 -5.11 2.79 -4.78
CA ASP A 283 -5.29 3.17 -3.38
C ASP A 283 -5.57 1.92 -2.54
N MET A 284 -4.64 1.60 -1.64
CA MET A 284 -4.72 0.45 -0.75
C MET A 284 -5.81 0.59 0.33
N HIS A 285 -6.33 1.80 0.56
CA HIS A 285 -7.48 2.00 1.44
C HIS A 285 -8.82 1.65 0.76
N GLU A 286 -8.90 1.80 -0.55
CA GLU A 286 -10.11 1.53 -1.35
C GLU A 286 -10.05 0.18 -2.11
N SER A 287 -8.89 -0.49 -2.16
CA SER A 287 -8.71 -1.77 -2.86
C SER A 287 -7.81 -2.74 -2.08
N ASP A 288 -8.40 -3.42 -1.10
CA ASP A 288 -7.67 -4.27 -0.15
C ASP A 288 -7.41 -5.69 -0.70
N ASP A 289 -8.23 -6.22 -1.60
CA ASP A 289 -8.01 -7.54 -2.22
C ASP A 289 -6.76 -7.54 -3.12
N VAL A 290 -6.58 -6.50 -3.95
CA VAL A 290 -5.40 -6.28 -4.80
C VAL A 290 -4.15 -6.02 -3.95
N ALA A 291 -4.24 -5.20 -2.89
CA ALA A 291 -3.12 -4.95 -1.97
C ALA A 291 -2.69 -6.25 -1.25
N GLN A 292 -3.65 -7.00 -0.71
CA GLN A 292 -3.41 -8.27 -0.02
C GLN A 292 -2.80 -9.33 -0.95
N ARG A 293 -3.30 -9.44 -2.19
CA ARG A 293 -2.78 -10.36 -3.21
C ARG A 293 -1.30 -10.14 -3.48
N PHE A 294 -0.88 -8.88 -3.66
CA PHE A 294 0.53 -8.54 -3.92
C PHE A 294 1.41 -8.46 -2.67
N LYS A 295 0.79 -8.54 -1.48
CA LYS A 295 1.44 -8.38 -0.17
C LYS A 295 2.13 -7.03 -0.11
N VAL A 296 1.29 -6.01 -0.20
CA VAL A 296 1.64 -4.63 0.10
C VAL A 296 0.92 -4.29 1.39
N ASP A 297 1.67 -4.23 2.48
CA ASP A 297 1.15 -3.89 3.80
C ASP A 297 1.28 -2.37 3.98
N ASP A 298 0.16 -1.71 4.29
CA ASP A 298 -0.02 -0.25 4.22
C ASP A 298 0.78 0.53 5.29
N ASP A 299 1.10 -0.10 6.41
CA ASP A 299 1.85 0.49 7.52
C ASP A 299 3.39 0.36 7.39
N GLU A 300 3.90 -0.60 6.62
CA GLU A 300 5.36 -0.85 6.49
C GLU A 300 5.95 -0.56 5.10
N GLU A 301 5.18 -0.71 4.00
CA GLU A 301 5.70 -0.54 2.63
C GLU A 301 4.94 0.51 1.78
N CYS A 302 4.39 1.58 2.38
CA CYS A 302 3.78 2.72 1.64
C CYS A 302 4.81 3.82 1.31
N PRO A 303 4.98 4.25 0.03
CA PRO A 303 4.40 3.65 -1.17
C PRO A 303 5.23 2.48 -1.70
N THR A 304 4.55 1.52 -2.32
CA THR A 304 5.18 0.40 -3.03
C THR A 304 5.02 0.59 -4.53
N LEU A 305 6.11 0.49 -5.28
CA LEU A 305 6.10 0.59 -6.73
C LEU A 305 6.42 -0.78 -7.34
N ILE A 306 5.55 -1.33 -8.19
CA ILE A 306 5.69 -2.68 -8.74
C ILE A 306 5.64 -2.64 -10.27
N LEU A 307 6.72 -3.08 -10.92
CA LEU A 307 6.73 -3.34 -12.36
C LEU A 307 6.29 -4.78 -12.63
N PHE A 308 5.21 -4.95 -13.38
CA PHE A 308 4.70 -6.19 -13.93
C PHE A 308 5.19 -6.37 -15.36
N ARG A 309 5.99 -7.42 -15.60
CA ARG A 309 6.64 -7.71 -16.88
C ARG A 309 6.67 -9.22 -17.13
N LYS A 310 5.94 -9.68 -18.15
CA LYS A 310 5.91 -11.07 -18.62
C LYS A 310 5.67 -12.11 -17.51
N GLY A 311 4.57 -11.95 -16.77
CA GLY A 311 4.18 -12.84 -15.66
C GLY A 311 5.09 -12.76 -14.43
N LYS A 312 5.87 -11.68 -14.29
CA LYS A 312 6.74 -11.42 -13.13
C LYS A 312 6.52 -10.02 -12.57
N MET A 313 6.53 -9.92 -11.24
CA MET A 313 6.50 -8.67 -10.48
C MET A 313 7.90 -8.30 -9.97
N TYR A 314 8.25 -7.03 -10.06
CA TYR A 314 9.50 -6.45 -9.60
C TYR A 314 9.18 -5.26 -8.68
N LYS A 315 9.14 -5.46 -7.36
CA LYS A 315 9.05 -4.34 -6.40
C LYS A 315 10.31 -3.46 -6.52
N CYS A 316 10.13 -2.16 -6.66
CA CYS A 316 11.20 -1.18 -6.55
C CYS A 316 11.74 -1.16 -5.11
N LYS A 317 13.01 -0.80 -4.95
CA LYS A 317 13.65 -0.56 -3.66
C LYS A 317 14.10 0.88 -3.57
N ASP A 318 14.25 1.36 -2.34
CA ASP A 318 14.86 2.65 -2.03
C ASP A 318 14.18 3.80 -2.78
N ALA A 319 12.84 3.83 -2.70
CA ALA A 319 12.00 4.74 -3.47
C ALA A 319 12.23 6.21 -3.04
N THR A 320 12.57 7.05 -4.01
CA THR A 320 12.77 8.51 -3.84
C THR A 320 11.73 9.28 -4.61
N ARG A 321 11.40 10.49 -4.16
CA ARG A 321 10.47 11.42 -4.84
C ARG A 321 11.16 12.11 -6.02
N ASP A 322 11.49 11.32 -7.04
CA ASP A 322 12.19 11.74 -8.26
C ASP A 322 11.64 10.95 -9.46
N SER A 323 11.04 11.65 -10.41
CA SER A 323 10.49 11.07 -11.64
C SER A 323 11.55 10.31 -12.44
N LYS A 324 12.80 10.80 -12.44
CA LYS A 324 13.92 10.24 -13.21
C LYS A 324 14.35 8.87 -12.65
N MET A 325 14.19 8.67 -11.34
CA MET A 325 14.38 7.36 -10.70
C MET A 325 13.32 6.36 -11.16
N PHE A 326 12.04 6.74 -11.18
CA PHE A 326 10.94 5.87 -11.64
C PHE A 326 11.10 5.46 -13.11
N VAL A 327 11.42 6.41 -14.00
CA VAL A 327 11.69 6.15 -15.43
C VAL A 327 12.86 5.19 -15.61
N ASN A 328 13.97 5.43 -14.89
CA ASN A 328 15.15 4.56 -14.92
C ASN A 328 14.85 3.15 -14.38
N PHE A 329 14.00 3.03 -13.35
CA PHE A 329 13.57 1.73 -12.84
C PHE A 329 12.78 0.93 -13.86
N ALA A 330 11.74 1.52 -14.45
CA ALA A 330 10.86 0.87 -15.42
C ALA A 330 11.60 0.37 -16.68
N LEU A 331 12.54 1.15 -17.21
CA LEU A 331 13.25 0.82 -18.44
C LEU A 331 14.50 -0.07 -18.22
N TYR A 332 15.22 0.15 -17.12
CA TYR A 332 16.57 -0.42 -16.92
C TYR A 332 16.76 -1.12 -15.57
N LYS A 333 16.62 -0.40 -14.44
CA LYS A 333 17.06 -0.87 -13.12
C LYS A 333 16.25 -2.04 -12.56
N TYR A 334 15.02 -2.28 -13.03
CA TYR A 334 14.22 -3.46 -12.62
C TYR A 334 14.97 -4.79 -12.85
N LYS A 335 15.91 -4.85 -13.81
CA LYS A 335 16.71 -6.04 -14.15
C LYS A 335 17.63 -6.49 -13.01
N GLU A 336 18.04 -5.55 -12.15
CA GLU A 336 18.83 -5.82 -10.93
C GLU A 336 17.96 -6.38 -9.80
N SER A 337 16.64 -6.17 -9.86
CA SER A 337 15.69 -6.57 -8.84
C SER A 337 15.23 -8.02 -9.03
N ARG A 338 15.06 -8.74 -7.93
CA ARG A 338 14.62 -10.15 -7.93
C ARG A 338 13.14 -10.26 -8.33
N GLY A 339 12.87 -10.36 -9.64
CA GLY A 339 11.55 -10.65 -10.18
C GLY A 339 10.94 -11.91 -9.56
N ARG A 340 9.78 -11.77 -8.94
CA ARG A 340 8.96 -12.88 -8.41
C ARG A 340 7.91 -13.25 -9.47
N ARG A 341 7.35 -14.47 -9.45
CA ARG A 341 6.11 -14.73 -10.21
C ARG A 341 4.99 -13.85 -9.64
N VAL A 342 4.12 -13.35 -10.51
CA VAL A 342 2.88 -12.70 -10.10
C VAL A 342 1.98 -13.74 -9.41
N PRO A 343 1.34 -13.43 -8.27
CA PRO A 343 0.33 -14.29 -7.66
C PRO A 343 -0.88 -14.48 -8.57
N GLU A 344 -1.54 -15.64 -8.47
CA GLU A 344 -2.86 -15.83 -9.08
C GLU A 344 -3.86 -14.81 -8.51
N PRO A 345 -4.81 -14.30 -9.32
CA PRO A 345 -5.94 -13.54 -8.78
C PRO A 345 -6.82 -14.42 -7.90
N PRO A 346 -7.63 -13.83 -6.98
CA PRO A 346 -8.67 -14.58 -6.30
C PRO A 346 -9.57 -15.27 -7.35
N THR A 347 -9.81 -16.57 -7.18
CA THR A 347 -10.64 -17.29 -8.16
C THR A 347 -12.12 -16.95 -8.00
N LEU A 348 -12.91 -17.05 -9.07
CA LEU A 348 -14.37 -16.86 -9.03
C LEU A 348 -15.10 -17.71 -7.96
N ILE A 349 -14.52 -18.85 -7.56
CA ILE A 349 -15.04 -19.70 -6.49
C ILE A 349 -14.71 -19.11 -5.11
N GLN A 350 -13.59 -18.40 -4.99
CA GLN A 350 -13.14 -17.71 -3.78
C GLN A 350 -13.87 -16.37 -3.58
N GLU A 351 -14.11 -15.60 -4.65
CA GLU A 351 -15.06 -14.46 -4.63
C GLU A 351 -16.45 -14.91 -4.15
N LEU A 352 -17.00 -15.98 -4.76
CA LEU A 352 -18.29 -16.54 -4.38
C LEU A 352 -18.29 -17.06 -2.93
N TYR A 353 -17.17 -17.63 -2.47
CA TYR A 353 -17.00 -18.05 -1.08
C TYR A 353 -16.98 -16.86 -0.12
N GLU A 354 -16.33 -15.75 -0.49
CA GLU A 354 -16.25 -14.55 0.34
C GLU A 354 -17.59 -13.79 0.38
N GLN A 355 -18.25 -13.56 -0.75
CA GLN A 355 -19.64 -13.06 -0.80
C GLN A 355 -20.59 -13.93 0.04
N PHE A 356 -20.44 -15.25 -0.01
CA PHE A 356 -21.23 -16.18 0.79
C PHE A 356 -20.85 -16.16 2.28
N LYS A 357 -19.57 -15.97 2.61
CA LYS A 357 -19.04 -15.82 3.98
C LYS A 357 -19.54 -14.54 4.63
N GLU A 358 -19.57 -13.42 3.91
CA GLU A 358 -20.18 -12.17 4.38
C GLU A 358 -21.70 -12.31 4.58
N TYR A 359 -22.41 -12.82 3.56
CA TYR A 359 -23.84 -13.05 3.65
C TYR A 359 -24.19 -13.96 4.85
N LEU A 360 -23.40 -15.02 5.08
CA LEU A 360 -23.53 -15.86 6.26
C LEU A 360 -23.14 -15.12 7.55
N ALA A 361 -22.07 -14.33 7.60
CA ALA A 361 -21.67 -13.60 8.81
C ALA A 361 -22.77 -12.63 9.26
N GLY A 362 -23.37 -11.88 8.34
CA GLY A 362 -24.55 -11.05 8.61
C GLY A 362 -25.74 -11.88 9.10
N LYS A 363 -26.17 -12.90 8.33
CA LYS A 363 -27.37 -13.70 8.64
C LYS A 363 -27.24 -14.52 9.93
N LEU A 364 -26.05 -15.03 10.21
CA LEU A 364 -25.79 -15.93 11.33
C LEU A 364 -25.57 -15.14 12.63
N SER A 365 -24.97 -13.95 12.57
CA SER A 365 -24.76 -13.11 13.76
C SER A 365 -26.08 -12.59 14.36
N GLU A 366 -27.04 -12.14 13.53
CA GLU A 366 -28.40 -11.78 13.97
C GLU A 366 -29.05 -12.92 14.77
N HIS A 367 -29.06 -14.12 14.18
CA HIS A 367 -29.75 -15.26 14.77
C HIS A 367 -28.99 -15.89 15.95
N LEU A 368 -27.66 -15.99 15.92
CA LEU A 368 -26.86 -16.46 17.06
C LEU A 368 -26.99 -15.54 18.27
N SER A 369 -26.96 -14.22 18.06
CA SER A 369 -27.15 -13.24 19.13
C SER A 369 -28.49 -13.44 19.84
N SER A 370 -29.57 -13.69 19.08
CA SER A 370 -30.88 -14.03 19.63
C SER A 370 -30.90 -15.39 20.34
N ILE A 371 -30.35 -16.44 19.73
CA ILE A 371 -30.34 -17.81 20.30
C ILE A 371 -29.60 -17.87 21.63
N VAL A 372 -28.44 -17.20 21.75
CA VAL A 372 -27.67 -17.13 22.99
C VAL A 372 -28.42 -16.36 24.09
N LYS A 373 -29.13 -15.29 23.74
CA LYS A 373 -29.99 -14.56 24.70
C LYS A 373 -31.13 -15.45 25.22
N PHE A 374 -31.78 -16.22 24.35
CA PHE A 374 -32.85 -17.15 24.76
C PHE A 374 -32.35 -18.33 25.59
N SER A 375 -31.18 -18.91 25.28
CA SER A 375 -30.63 -20.03 26.06
C SER A 375 -30.20 -19.59 27.46
N LEU A 376 -29.56 -18.42 27.61
CA LEU A 376 -29.23 -17.82 28.91
C LEU A 376 -30.50 -17.53 29.73
N LEU A 377 -31.55 -16.96 29.12
CA LEU A 377 -32.83 -16.73 29.78
C LEU A 377 -33.44 -18.05 30.29
N SER A 378 -33.41 -19.11 29.47
CA SER A 378 -33.90 -20.43 29.87
C SER A 378 -33.13 -21.02 31.05
N LEU A 379 -31.80 -20.88 31.08
CA LEU A 379 -30.97 -21.36 32.20
C LEU A 379 -31.28 -20.61 33.51
N ILE A 380 -31.52 -19.30 33.44
CA ILE A 380 -31.94 -18.48 34.59
C ILE A 380 -33.33 -18.90 35.09
N ILE A 381 -34.28 -19.16 34.19
CA ILE A 381 -35.62 -19.66 34.57
C ILE A 381 -35.51 -21.05 35.22
N CYS A 382 -34.68 -21.94 34.68
CA CYS A 382 -34.46 -23.27 35.26
C CYS A 382 -33.79 -23.22 36.65
N SER A 383 -32.81 -22.34 36.87
CA SER A 383 -32.14 -22.22 38.18
C SER A 383 -33.07 -21.61 39.24
N ILE A 384 -33.89 -20.62 38.88
CA ILE A 384 -34.94 -20.06 39.75
C ILE A 384 -35.99 -21.13 40.08
N ALA A 385 -36.45 -21.90 39.10
CA ALA A 385 -37.40 -22.99 39.33
C ALA A 385 -36.83 -24.08 40.25
N ALA A 386 -35.55 -24.45 40.07
CA ALA A 386 -34.85 -25.39 40.93
C ALA A 386 -34.70 -24.85 42.37
N ALA A 387 -34.37 -23.57 42.54
CA ALA A 387 -34.28 -22.92 43.85
C ALA A 387 -35.64 -22.86 44.56
N ILE A 388 -36.73 -22.55 43.85
CA ILE A 388 -38.10 -22.56 44.39
C ILE A 388 -38.52 -23.98 44.78
N TYR A 389 -38.18 -24.99 43.97
CA TYR A 389 -38.44 -26.39 44.29
C TYR A 389 -37.66 -26.83 45.53
N TYR A 390 -36.36 -26.52 45.60
CA TYR A 390 -35.51 -26.81 46.76
C TYR A 390 -36.03 -26.15 48.03
N PHE A 391 -36.40 -24.86 47.98
CA PHE A 391 -36.96 -24.13 49.12
C PHE A 391 -38.30 -24.73 49.59
N LYS A 392 -39.20 -25.10 48.67
CA LYS A 392 -40.45 -25.80 49.01
C LYS A 392 -40.19 -27.18 49.63
N PHE A 393 -39.21 -27.93 49.12
CA PHE A 393 -38.80 -29.23 49.66
C PHE A 393 -38.20 -29.09 51.06
N TYR A 394 -37.32 -28.12 51.28
CA TYR A 394 -36.68 -27.84 52.57
C TYR A 394 -37.69 -27.38 53.63
N LYS A 395 -38.63 -26.49 53.25
CA LYS A 395 -39.71 -26.05 54.15
C LYS A 395 -40.67 -27.17 54.57
N LYS A 396 -40.74 -28.27 53.82
CA LYS A 396 -41.51 -29.48 54.18
C LYS A 396 -40.79 -30.39 55.19
N ARG A 397 -39.58 -30.04 55.64
CA ARG A 397 -38.68 -30.94 56.39
C ARG A 397 -38.33 -30.52 57.83
N GLN A 398 -38.92 -29.44 58.36
CA GLN A 398 -38.81 -29.13 59.80
C GLN A 398 -39.88 -29.89 60.60
N PRO A 399 -39.51 -30.76 61.55
CA PRO A 399 -40.40 -31.20 62.62
C PRO A 399 -40.51 -30.10 63.70
N SER A 400 -41.54 -30.17 64.53
CA SER A 400 -41.72 -29.32 65.71
C SER A 400 -41.15 -30.02 66.96
N ASP A 401 -40.16 -29.43 67.61
CA ASP A 401 -39.65 -29.89 68.91
C ASP A 401 -40.62 -29.55 70.06
N GLN A 402 -40.78 -30.45 71.02
CA GLN A 402 -41.35 -30.12 72.33
C GLN A 402 -40.84 -31.05 73.45
N SER A 403 -40.57 -30.43 74.61
CA SER A 403 -40.39 -31.03 75.96
C SER A 403 -39.36 -32.16 76.14
N SER A 404 -38.17 -31.74 76.56
CA SER A 404 -37.37 -32.29 77.68
C SER A 404 -38.05 -33.24 78.69
N ASP A 405 -37.28 -34.16 79.26
CA ASP A 405 -37.34 -34.46 80.70
C ASP A 405 -35.97 -34.90 81.31
N LEU A 406 -35.93 -35.00 82.65
CA LEU A 406 -34.83 -35.28 83.59
C LEU A 406 -33.90 -36.49 83.27
N GLY A 407 -32.68 -36.63 83.82
CA GLY A 407 -31.87 -35.74 84.70
C GLY A 407 -30.93 -36.51 85.68
N ILE A 408 -29.98 -35.79 86.32
CA ILE A 408 -29.23 -36.14 87.57
C ILE A 408 -28.12 -37.23 87.50
N GLY A 409 -26.99 -36.99 88.21
CA GLY A 409 -25.94 -37.98 88.57
C GLY A 409 -24.55 -37.68 87.97
N ASP A 410 -23.61 -36.90 88.54
CA ASP A 410 -23.08 -36.75 89.91
C ASP A 410 -21.93 -37.75 90.27
N LYS A 411 -20.81 -37.21 90.79
CA LYS A 411 -19.60 -37.87 91.36
C LYS A 411 -18.73 -38.73 90.41
N HIS A 412 -17.42 -38.94 90.67
CA HIS A 412 -16.34 -38.17 91.34
C HIS A 412 -15.02 -38.96 91.14
N LYS A 413 -13.86 -38.36 91.50
CA LYS A 413 -12.56 -39.04 91.80
C LYS A 413 -11.83 -39.74 90.62
N ASP A 414 -10.52 -39.95 90.64
CA ASP A 414 -9.39 -39.42 91.44
C ASP A 414 -8.39 -38.75 90.44
N LEU A 415 -7.34 -37.99 90.80
CA LEU A 415 -6.61 -37.83 92.06
C LEU A 415 -6.07 -36.40 92.18
#